data_AF-A0A6N8V8B9-F1
#
_entry.id   AF-A0A6N8V8B9-F1
#
_cell.length_a   1.000
_cell.length_b   1.000
_cell.length_c   1.000
_cell.angle_alpha   90.00
_cell.angle_beta   90.00
_cell.angle_gamma   90.00
#
_symmetry.space_group_name_H-M   'P 1'
#
loop_
_entity.id
_entity.type
_entity.pdbx_description
1 polymer ?
#
loop_
_entity_poly.entity_id
_entity_poly.type
_entity_poly.pdbx_seq_one_letter_code
_entity_poly.pdbx_strand_id
1 'polypeptide(L)'
;MRTLPRLSSAMAMLLLSLAAVPQGHGQTAGRADEAAFLRAVGENFGFPASELEVLRRWGLSAGEIPVVLFIAKRAGVSPDVVVTQRGGGESWMAVAGRYSLHAGDFHVQLDGPYGALAGAYNRFNERPASDWRQIPLSDVEVTGLVNARFLARYLNVSPGRAAQELGQGDVVGAFLRLRGRDAP
;
A
#
# COMPACT_ATOMS: atom_id res chain seq x y z
N MET A 1 59.03 -44.68 -8.34
CA MET A 1 58.33 -44.78 -7.04
C MET A 1 58.61 -43.51 -6.25
N ARG A 2 57.53 -42.88 -5.75
CA ARG A 2 57.38 -41.86 -4.67
C ARG A 2 58.66 -41.58 -3.86
N THR A 3 59.05 -40.33 -3.52
CA THR A 3 58.33 -39.35 -2.68
C THR A 3 58.92 -37.92 -2.79
N LEU A 4 58.06 -36.89 -2.80
CA LEU A 4 58.42 -35.47 -2.65
C LEU A 4 58.83 -35.10 -1.21
N PRO A 5 59.65 -34.05 -1.00
CA PRO A 5 59.65 -33.27 0.23
C PRO A 5 58.92 -31.93 0.08
N ARG A 6 57.84 -31.81 0.85
CA ARG A 6 57.34 -30.66 1.62
C ARG A 6 57.62 -29.25 1.07
N LEU A 7 56.61 -28.69 0.40
CA LEU A 7 56.41 -27.25 0.29
C LEU A 7 55.61 -26.76 1.50
N SER A 8 56.30 -26.05 2.39
CA SER A 8 55.73 -25.16 3.38
C SER A 8 54.98 -24.02 2.69
N SER A 9 53.77 -23.73 3.17
CA SER A 9 53.31 -22.40 3.58
C SER A 9 51.80 -22.34 3.48
N ALA A 10 51.17 -22.59 4.64
CA ALA A 10 49.82 -22.18 4.91
C ALA A 10 49.80 -20.66 5.09
N MET A 11 49.06 -19.93 4.25
CA MET A 11 48.39 -18.68 4.64
C MET A 11 47.42 -18.28 3.52
N ALA A 12 46.26 -18.92 3.47
CA ALA A 12 45.13 -18.39 2.70
C ALA A 12 44.57 -17.20 3.47
N MET A 13 44.94 -15.97 3.10
CA MET A 13 44.28 -14.76 3.57
C MET A 13 42.86 -14.74 3.00
N LEU A 14 41.89 -15.11 3.84
CA LEU A 14 40.48 -14.89 3.58
C LEU A 14 40.19 -13.40 3.82
N LEU A 15 40.25 -12.59 2.76
CA LEU A 15 39.76 -11.21 2.79
C LEU A 15 38.23 -11.25 2.87
N LEU A 16 37.67 -11.15 4.08
CA LEU A 16 36.27 -10.76 4.26
C LEU A 16 36.13 -9.31 3.81
N SER A 17 35.63 -9.11 2.59
CA SER A 17 35.14 -7.81 2.14
C SER A 17 33.90 -7.45 2.96
N LEU A 18 34.08 -6.68 4.03
CA LEU A 18 32.97 -6.01 4.70
C LEU A 18 32.54 -4.85 3.80
N ALA A 19 31.63 -5.10 2.87
CA ALA A 19 30.96 -4.04 2.15
C ALA A 19 30.16 -3.22 3.17
N ALA A 20 30.68 -2.05 3.54
CA ALA A 20 29.95 -1.08 4.34
C ALA A 20 28.74 -0.60 3.53
N VAL A 21 27.54 -1.08 3.87
CA VAL A 21 26.29 -0.57 3.31
C VAL A 21 26.05 0.82 3.91
N PRO A 22 26.03 1.91 3.13
CA PRO A 22 25.72 3.22 3.66
C PRO A 22 24.21 3.30 3.99
N GLN A 23 23.83 2.98 5.23
CA GLN A 23 22.44 2.90 5.68
C GLN A 23 21.89 4.18 6.35
N GLY A 24 22.49 5.35 6.11
CA GLY A 24 22.23 6.54 6.96
C GLY A 24 21.14 7.51 6.52
N HIS A 25 20.94 7.74 5.21
CA HIS A 25 20.11 8.86 4.73
C HIS A 25 18.83 8.43 4.01
N GLY A 26 18.93 7.45 3.10
CA GLY A 26 17.75 6.99 2.33
C GLY A 26 16.69 6.28 3.18
N GLN A 27 17.11 5.47 4.16
CA GLN A 27 16.18 4.79 5.07
C GLN A 27 15.49 5.76 6.03
N THR A 28 16.20 6.81 6.44
CA THR A 28 15.69 7.80 7.38
C THR A 28 14.68 8.73 6.70
N ALA A 29 14.96 9.14 5.45
CA ALA A 29 14.01 9.85 4.60
C ALA A 29 12.76 8.98 4.32
N GLY A 30 12.94 7.72 3.91
CA GLY A 30 11.82 6.81 3.66
C GLY A 30 10.90 6.61 4.87
N ARG A 31 11.47 6.47 6.07
CA ARG A 31 10.68 6.38 7.32
C ARG A 31 9.93 7.68 7.63
N ALA A 32 10.55 8.83 7.39
CA ALA A 32 9.91 10.13 7.62
C ALA A 32 8.75 10.37 6.64
N ASP A 33 8.93 9.97 5.39
CA ASP A 33 7.92 10.07 4.33
C ASP A 33 6.71 9.17 4.63
N GLU A 34 6.96 7.92 5.01
CA GLU A 34 5.91 7.00 5.43
C GLU A 34 5.18 7.51 6.67
N ALA A 35 5.88 8.03 7.67
CA ALA A 35 5.27 8.60 8.86
C ALA A 35 4.39 9.83 8.53
N ALA A 36 4.80 10.66 7.57
CA ALA A 36 3.99 11.78 7.11
C ALA A 36 2.73 11.33 6.37
N PHE A 37 2.84 10.29 5.55
CA PHE A 37 1.70 9.66 4.89
C PHE A 37 0.72 9.06 5.92
N LEU A 38 1.20 8.28 6.90
CA LEU A 38 0.34 7.68 7.93
C LEU A 38 -0.36 8.72 8.79
N ARG A 39 0.31 9.84 9.09
CA ARG A 39 -0.33 10.97 9.77
C ARG A 39 -1.53 11.51 8.99
N ALA A 40 -1.36 11.73 7.68
CA ALA A 40 -2.44 12.17 6.79
C ALA A 40 -3.60 11.15 6.74
N VAL A 41 -3.27 9.85 6.73
CA VAL A 41 -4.28 8.79 6.83
C VAL A 41 -5.07 8.91 8.15
N GLY A 42 -4.38 9.06 9.27
CA GLY A 42 -5.00 9.22 10.59
C GLY A 42 -5.95 10.41 10.65
N GLU A 43 -5.50 11.57 10.17
CA GLU A 43 -6.32 12.78 10.09
C GLU A 43 -7.57 12.58 9.21
N ASN A 44 -7.43 11.95 8.04
CA ASN A 44 -8.57 11.70 7.15
C ASN A 44 -9.62 10.74 7.75
N PHE A 45 -9.19 9.72 8.48
CA PHE A 45 -10.08 8.72 9.05
C PHE A 45 -10.54 9.04 10.48
N GLY A 46 -9.96 10.06 11.12
CA GLY A 46 -10.18 10.37 12.53
C GLY A 46 -9.53 9.37 13.48
N PHE A 47 -8.40 8.79 13.07
CA PHE A 47 -7.71 7.71 13.77
C PHE A 47 -6.39 8.23 14.40
N PRO A 48 -6.18 8.07 15.72
CA PRO A 48 -4.98 8.58 16.38
C PRO A 48 -3.69 7.96 15.82
N ALA A 49 -2.62 8.75 15.73
CA ALA A 49 -1.32 8.28 15.24
C ALA A 49 -0.78 7.08 16.04
N SER A 50 -1.03 7.06 17.36
CA SER A 50 -0.64 5.94 18.23
C SER A 50 -1.32 4.62 17.86
N GLU A 51 -2.54 4.65 17.34
CA GLU A 51 -3.28 3.46 16.93
C GLU A 51 -2.84 2.98 15.54
N LEU A 52 -2.50 3.89 14.63
CA LEU A 52 -1.92 3.53 13.33
C LEU A 52 -0.57 2.81 13.48
N GLU A 53 0.23 3.21 14.46
CA GLU A 53 1.48 2.54 14.81
C GLU A 53 1.25 1.09 15.28
N VAL A 54 0.10 0.78 15.88
CA VAL A 54 -0.29 -0.60 16.21
C VAL A 54 -0.56 -1.39 14.92
N LEU A 55 -1.37 -0.84 14.01
CA LEU A 55 -1.68 -1.49 12.73
C LEU A 55 -0.41 -1.78 11.90
N ARG A 56 0.57 -0.86 11.92
CA ARG A 56 1.87 -1.07 11.26
C ARG A 56 2.65 -2.24 11.87
N ARG A 57 2.64 -2.38 13.20
CA ARG A 57 3.31 -3.50 13.88
C ARG A 57 2.71 -4.87 13.54
N TRP A 58 1.50 -4.89 12.98
CA TRP A 58 0.84 -6.12 12.53
C TRP A 58 1.20 -6.51 11.08
N GLY A 59 2.17 -5.82 10.47
CA GLY A 59 2.75 -6.22 9.19
C GLY A 59 2.00 -5.70 7.96
N LEU A 60 1.02 -4.79 8.15
CA LEU A 60 0.34 -4.13 7.04
C LEU A 60 1.28 -3.15 6.34
N SER A 61 1.27 -3.19 5.00
CA SER A 61 1.91 -2.14 4.21
C SER A 61 1.20 -0.80 4.41
N ALA A 62 1.91 0.31 4.21
CA ALA A 62 1.33 1.65 4.32
C ALA A 62 0.06 1.81 3.46
N GLY A 63 0.04 1.22 2.25
CA GLY A 63 -1.12 1.26 1.35
C GLY A 63 -2.32 0.42 1.81
N GLU A 64 -2.11 -0.60 2.64
CA GLU A 64 -3.19 -1.44 3.16
C GLU A 64 -3.89 -0.81 4.37
N ILE A 65 -3.23 0.07 5.12
CA ILE A 65 -3.83 0.73 6.29
C ILE A 65 -5.11 1.51 5.91
N PRO A 66 -5.13 2.34 4.85
CA PRO A 66 -6.36 2.96 4.37
C PRO A 66 -7.48 1.97 4.02
N VAL A 67 -7.14 0.78 3.50
CA VAL A 67 -8.13 -0.28 3.16
C VAL A 67 -8.80 -0.80 4.42
N VAL A 68 -8.00 -1.12 5.44
CA VAL A 68 -8.51 -1.57 6.74
C VAL A 68 -9.44 -0.54 7.34
N LEU A 69 -9.02 0.72 7.41
CA LEU A 69 -9.82 1.81 7.97
C LEU A 69 -11.10 2.07 7.15
N PHE A 70 -11.02 1.96 5.82
CA PHE A 70 -12.17 2.10 4.94
C PHE A 70 -13.22 1.02 5.21
N ILE A 71 -12.81 -0.26 5.24
CA ILE A 71 -13.72 -1.38 5.50
C ILE A 71 -14.31 -1.25 6.90
N ALA A 72 -13.48 -1.02 7.91
CA ALA A 72 -13.90 -0.88 9.31
C ALA A 72 -14.97 0.22 9.47
N LYS A 73 -14.71 1.40 8.90
CA LYS A 73 -15.64 2.53 8.93
C LYS A 73 -16.95 2.23 8.20
N ARG A 74 -16.89 1.56 7.04
CA ARG A 74 -18.08 1.24 6.25
C ARG A 74 -18.94 0.14 6.89
N ALA A 75 -18.28 -0.81 7.55
CA ALA A 75 -18.91 -1.92 8.25
C ALA A 75 -19.34 -1.60 9.69
N GLY A 76 -18.87 -0.48 10.26
CA GLY A 76 -19.16 -0.10 11.64
C GLY A 76 -18.46 -1.00 12.68
N VAL A 77 -17.27 -1.51 12.35
CA VAL A 77 -16.48 -2.42 13.21
C VAL A 77 -15.12 -1.82 13.54
N SER A 78 -14.42 -2.39 14.52
CA SER A 78 -13.04 -2.01 14.82
C SER A 78 -12.07 -2.44 13.70
N PRO A 79 -11.07 -1.61 13.33
CA PRO A 79 -9.97 -2.00 12.45
C PRO A 79 -9.31 -3.32 12.83
N ASP A 80 -9.18 -3.60 14.12
CA ASP A 80 -8.49 -4.80 14.60
C ASP A 80 -9.15 -6.10 14.12
N VAL A 81 -10.48 -6.08 14.04
CA VAL A 81 -11.28 -7.22 13.54
C VAL A 81 -11.02 -7.44 12.05
N VAL A 82 -10.87 -6.36 11.28
CA VAL A 82 -10.57 -6.42 9.84
C VAL A 82 -9.15 -6.94 9.62
N VAL A 83 -8.16 -6.49 10.39
CA VAL A 83 -6.77 -6.99 10.26
C VAL A 83 -6.67 -8.46 10.65
N THR A 84 -7.35 -8.88 11.71
CA THR A 84 -7.36 -10.28 12.15
C THR A 84 -7.88 -11.20 11.04
N GLN A 85 -8.92 -10.77 10.31
CA GLN A 85 -9.44 -11.53 9.17
C GLN A 85 -8.47 -11.55 7.99
N ARG A 86 -7.83 -10.40 7.67
CA ARG A 86 -6.80 -10.34 6.63
C ARG A 86 -5.62 -11.25 6.91
N GLY A 87 -5.21 -11.37 8.18
CA GLY A 87 -4.10 -12.22 8.62
C GLY A 87 -4.25 -13.71 8.26
N GLY A 88 -5.46 -14.17 7.92
CA GLY A 88 -5.72 -15.50 7.38
C GLY A 88 -5.35 -15.70 5.91
N GLY A 89 -4.82 -14.66 5.22
CA GLY A 89 -4.47 -14.71 3.80
C GLY A 89 -5.66 -14.49 2.85
N GLU A 90 -6.82 -14.09 3.37
CA GLU A 90 -8.01 -13.78 2.58
C GLU A 90 -7.82 -12.50 1.76
N SER A 91 -8.33 -12.47 0.53
CA SER A 91 -8.34 -11.25 -0.30
C SER A 91 -9.14 -10.13 0.35
N TRP A 92 -8.85 -8.87 0.01
CA TRP A 92 -9.62 -7.73 0.51
C TRP A 92 -11.09 -7.82 0.13
N MET A 93 -11.41 -8.36 -1.05
CA MET A 93 -12.79 -8.60 -1.45
C MET A 93 -13.48 -9.67 -0.59
N ALA A 94 -12.78 -10.73 -0.18
CA ALA A 94 -13.33 -11.75 0.72
C ALA A 94 -13.60 -11.17 2.11
N VAL A 95 -12.63 -10.43 2.67
CA VAL A 95 -12.78 -9.72 3.95
C VAL A 95 -13.95 -8.73 3.89
N ALA A 96 -14.03 -7.91 2.84
CA ALA A 96 -15.10 -6.93 2.65
C ALA A 96 -16.48 -7.60 2.48
N GLY A 97 -16.53 -8.74 1.77
CA GLY A 97 -17.75 -9.51 1.54
C GLY A 97 -18.40 -10.04 2.81
N ARG A 98 -17.61 -10.36 3.86
CA ARG A 98 -18.13 -10.73 5.20
C ARG A 98 -18.97 -9.62 5.83
N TYR A 99 -18.75 -8.38 5.42
CA TYR A 99 -19.48 -7.19 5.85
C TYR A 99 -20.46 -6.68 4.80
N SER A 100 -20.85 -7.52 3.84
CA SER A 100 -21.77 -7.18 2.75
C SER A 100 -21.28 -6.07 1.81
N LEU A 101 -19.99 -5.72 1.85
CA LEU A 101 -19.39 -4.77 0.93
C LEU A 101 -19.03 -5.47 -0.39
N HIS A 102 -19.13 -4.73 -1.48
CA HIS A 102 -18.84 -5.24 -2.82
C HIS A 102 -18.07 -4.21 -3.66
N ALA A 103 -17.72 -4.56 -4.91
CA ALA A 103 -16.87 -3.70 -5.75
C ALA A 103 -17.41 -2.28 -5.91
N GLY A 104 -18.74 -2.12 -5.93
CA GLY A 104 -19.41 -0.82 -5.99
C GLY A 104 -19.10 0.10 -4.79
N ASP A 105 -18.85 -0.44 -3.60
CA ASP A 105 -18.42 0.36 -2.44
C ASP A 105 -17.00 0.94 -2.63
N PHE A 106 -16.16 0.27 -3.41
CA PHE A 106 -14.81 0.70 -3.71
C PHE A 106 -14.73 1.65 -4.92
N HIS A 107 -15.77 1.71 -5.75
CA HIS A 107 -15.78 2.51 -6.97
C HIS A 107 -15.54 4.01 -6.69
N VAL A 108 -14.66 4.63 -7.47
CA VAL A 108 -14.42 6.09 -7.46
C VAL A 108 -14.78 6.64 -8.83
N GLN A 109 -15.43 7.80 -8.93
CA GLN A 109 -15.58 8.42 -10.26
C GLN A 109 -14.22 8.94 -10.72
N LEU A 110 -13.68 8.35 -11.80
CA LEU A 110 -12.44 8.77 -12.42
C LEU A 110 -12.73 9.29 -13.82
N ASP A 111 -12.37 10.54 -14.07
CA ASP A 111 -12.32 11.10 -15.42
C ASP A 111 -10.86 11.03 -15.90
N GLY A 112 -10.56 10.18 -16.89
CA GLY A 112 -9.22 10.11 -17.50
C GLY A 112 -8.52 8.75 -17.40
N PRO A 113 -7.19 8.69 -17.59
CA PRO A 113 -6.45 7.42 -17.67
C PRO A 113 -6.45 6.70 -16.32
N TYR A 114 -6.99 5.47 -16.32
CA TYR A 114 -7.17 4.66 -15.11
C TYR A 114 -5.88 4.10 -14.50
N GLY A 115 -4.72 4.27 -15.16
CA GLY A 115 -3.43 3.74 -14.69
C GLY A 115 -3.50 2.24 -14.39
N ALA A 116 -3.00 1.82 -13.22
CA ALA A 116 -3.09 0.43 -12.77
C ALA A 116 -4.53 -0.04 -12.45
N LEU A 117 -5.50 0.86 -12.42
CA LEU A 117 -6.92 0.54 -12.21
C LEU A 117 -7.67 0.25 -13.52
N ALA A 118 -7.01 0.30 -14.68
CA ALA A 118 -7.66 0.10 -15.98
C ALA A 118 -8.45 -1.22 -16.06
N GLY A 119 -7.92 -2.31 -15.50
CA GLY A 119 -8.63 -3.59 -15.43
C GLY A 119 -9.97 -3.51 -14.69
N ALA A 120 -9.99 -2.85 -13.53
CA ALA A 120 -11.20 -2.64 -12.74
C ALA A 120 -12.19 -1.74 -13.49
N TYR A 121 -11.74 -0.63 -14.07
CA TYR A 121 -12.63 0.29 -14.78
C TYR A 121 -13.21 -0.27 -16.07
N ASN A 122 -12.47 -1.13 -16.79
CA ASN A 122 -13.05 -1.88 -17.89
C ASN A 122 -14.24 -2.73 -17.39
N ARG A 123 -14.08 -3.45 -16.28
CA ARG A 123 -15.16 -4.27 -15.71
C ARG A 123 -16.35 -3.44 -15.20
N PHE A 124 -16.10 -2.25 -14.64
CA PHE A 124 -17.15 -1.32 -14.22
C PHE A 124 -17.91 -0.72 -15.41
N ASN A 125 -17.21 -0.36 -16.49
CA ASN A 125 -17.81 0.27 -17.67
C ASN A 125 -18.58 -0.71 -18.56
N GLU A 126 -18.22 -1.99 -18.54
CA GLU A 126 -18.92 -3.06 -19.26
C GLU A 126 -20.30 -3.42 -18.68
N ARG A 127 -20.61 -2.95 -17.45
CA ARG A 127 -21.78 -3.42 -16.69
C ARG A 127 -22.54 -2.24 -16.08
N PRO A 128 -23.88 -2.29 -16.03
CA PRO A 128 -24.64 -1.30 -15.29
C PRO A 128 -24.29 -1.35 -13.78
N ALA A 129 -24.46 -0.23 -13.08
CA ALA A 129 -24.12 -0.11 -11.66
C ALA A 129 -24.85 -1.13 -10.76
N SER A 130 -26.05 -1.58 -11.17
CA SER A 130 -26.80 -2.65 -10.48
C SER A 130 -26.03 -3.96 -10.37
N ASP A 131 -25.12 -4.21 -11.30
CA ASP A 131 -24.43 -5.50 -11.44
C ASP A 131 -23.02 -5.45 -10.85
N TRP A 132 -22.60 -4.30 -10.33
CA TRP A 132 -21.26 -4.11 -9.76
C TRP A 132 -20.98 -4.99 -8.54
N ARG A 133 -22.00 -5.56 -7.90
CA ARG A 133 -21.80 -6.56 -6.83
C ARG A 133 -21.02 -7.79 -7.29
N GLN A 134 -21.10 -8.12 -8.58
CA GLN A 134 -20.50 -9.32 -9.16
C GLN A 134 -19.09 -9.10 -9.71
N ILE A 135 -18.60 -7.84 -9.70
CA ILE A 135 -17.29 -7.52 -10.25
C ILE A 135 -16.19 -8.03 -9.30
N PRO A 136 -15.28 -8.91 -9.77
CA PRO A 136 -14.11 -9.27 -8.99
C PRO A 136 -13.12 -8.11 -9.00
N LEU A 137 -12.57 -7.80 -7.82
CA LEU A 137 -11.43 -6.90 -7.66
C LEU A 137 -10.30 -7.67 -6.99
N SER A 138 -9.09 -7.51 -7.52
CA SER A 138 -7.86 -7.96 -6.88
C SER A 138 -7.50 -7.08 -5.69
N ASP A 139 -6.61 -7.57 -4.82
CA ASP A 139 -6.11 -6.78 -3.70
C ASP A 139 -5.44 -5.49 -4.14
N VAL A 140 -4.72 -5.52 -5.26
CA VAL A 140 -4.07 -4.36 -5.86
C VAL A 140 -5.11 -3.32 -6.30
N GLU A 141 -6.20 -3.75 -6.92
CA GLU A 141 -7.28 -2.85 -7.34
C GLU A 141 -8.04 -2.27 -6.15
N VAL A 142 -8.36 -3.08 -5.13
CA VAL A 142 -8.99 -2.58 -3.90
C VAL A 142 -8.08 -1.55 -3.21
N THR A 143 -6.80 -1.89 -3.06
CA THR A 143 -5.81 -1.01 -2.46
C THR A 143 -5.67 0.29 -3.26
N GLY A 144 -5.56 0.20 -4.58
CA GLY A 144 -5.45 1.36 -5.45
C GLY A 144 -6.68 2.26 -5.42
N LEU A 145 -7.89 1.69 -5.46
CA LEU A 145 -9.16 2.45 -5.40
C LEU A 145 -9.30 3.20 -4.06
N VAL A 146 -9.03 2.53 -2.94
CA VAL A 146 -9.12 3.16 -1.62
C VAL A 146 -8.06 4.25 -1.46
N ASN A 147 -6.83 4.02 -1.91
CA ASN A 147 -5.78 5.02 -1.85
C ASN A 147 -6.04 6.20 -2.78
N ALA A 148 -6.58 5.98 -3.98
CA ALA A 148 -6.95 7.05 -4.90
C ALA A 148 -8.03 7.94 -4.28
N ARG A 149 -9.04 7.32 -3.65
CA ARG A 149 -10.09 8.03 -2.91
C ARG A 149 -9.53 8.83 -1.73
N PHE A 150 -8.63 8.25 -0.96
CA PHE A 150 -7.97 8.92 0.16
C PHE A 150 -7.18 10.14 -0.31
N LEU A 151 -6.27 9.96 -1.27
CA LEU A 151 -5.41 11.03 -1.78
C LEU A 151 -6.23 12.17 -2.39
N ALA A 152 -7.23 11.84 -3.20
CA ALA A 152 -8.12 12.83 -3.81
C ALA A 152 -8.82 13.70 -2.77
N ARG A 153 -9.36 13.08 -1.71
CA ARG A 153 -10.07 13.79 -0.65
C ARG A 153 -9.14 14.60 0.25
N TYR A 154 -8.03 14.00 0.68
CA TYR A 154 -7.14 14.63 1.65
C TYR A 154 -6.33 15.77 1.04
N LEU A 155 -5.89 15.62 -0.21
CA LEU A 155 -5.11 16.65 -0.93
C LEU A 155 -5.98 17.56 -1.81
N ASN A 156 -7.30 17.36 -1.84
CA ASN A 156 -8.24 18.12 -2.66
C ASN A 156 -7.86 18.14 -4.16
N VAL A 157 -7.46 16.97 -4.69
CA VAL A 157 -7.15 16.78 -6.12
C VAL A 157 -8.21 15.89 -6.79
N SER A 158 -8.28 15.91 -8.12
CA SER A 158 -9.20 15.03 -8.82
C SER A 158 -8.85 13.55 -8.58
N PRO A 159 -9.85 12.66 -8.43
CA PRO A 159 -9.59 11.23 -8.33
C PRO A 159 -8.78 10.64 -9.48
N GLY A 160 -9.00 11.11 -10.71
CA GLY A 160 -8.22 10.69 -11.88
C GLY A 160 -6.74 11.01 -11.73
N ARG A 161 -6.40 12.21 -11.23
CA ARG A 161 -5.01 12.60 -10.94
C ARG A 161 -4.40 11.73 -9.83
N ALA A 162 -5.14 11.46 -8.77
CA ALA A 162 -4.68 10.58 -7.70
C ALA A 162 -4.39 9.15 -8.20
N ALA A 163 -5.30 8.60 -9.02
CA ALA A 163 -5.14 7.28 -9.63
C ALA A 163 -3.94 7.21 -10.59
N GLN A 164 -3.70 8.28 -11.36
CA GLN A 164 -2.54 8.38 -12.25
C GLN A 164 -1.22 8.39 -11.46
N GLU A 165 -1.15 9.16 -10.37
CA GLU A 165 0.07 9.28 -9.55
C GLU A 165 0.40 8.01 -8.77
N LEU A 166 -0.61 7.23 -8.39
CA LEU A 166 -0.41 5.93 -7.74
C LEU A 166 0.39 4.94 -8.60
N GLY A 167 0.27 5.02 -9.93
CA GLY A 167 1.00 4.14 -10.84
C GLY A 167 0.82 2.67 -10.47
N GLN A 168 1.93 1.94 -10.27
CA GLN A 168 1.93 0.51 -9.91
C GLN A 168 1.84 0.23 -8.38
N GLY A 169 1.46 1.20 -7.55
CA GLY A 169 1.16 0.97 -6.12
C GLY A 169 2.07 1.65 -5.11
N ASP A 170 2.96 2.57 -5.54
CA ASP A 170 3.75 3.41 -4.62
C ASP A 170 2.93 4.58 -4.08
N VAL A 171 2.09 4.30 -3.07
CA VAL A 171 1.21 5.30 -2.47
C VAL A 171 1.97 6.39 -1.71
N VAL A 172 3.07 6.04 -1.03
CA VAL A 172 3.84 7.01 -0.24
C VAL A 172 4.50 8.00 -1.18
N GLY A 173 5.15 7.54 -2.25
CA GLY A 173 5.70 8.44 -3.27
C GLY A 173 4.62 9.24 -4.00
N ALA A 174 3.46 8.65 -4.29
CA ALA A 174 2.33 9.38 -4.89
C ALA A 174 1.85 10.53 -3.99
N PHE A 175 1.72 10.27 -2.68
CA PHE A 175 1.39 11.28 -1.68
C PHE A 175 2.39 12.43 -1.68
N LEU A 176 3.69 12.14 -1.67
CA LEU A 176 4.74 13.18 -1.70
C LEU A 176 4.69 14.01 -2.99
N ARG A 177 4.55 13.35 -4.15
CA ARG A 177 4.50 14.00 -5.47
C ARG A 177 3.27 14.89 -5.64
N LEU A 178 2.13 14.51 -5.06
CA LEU A 178 0.92 15.31 -5.05
C LEU A 178 1.08 16.49 -4.09
N ARG A 179 1.47 16.24 -2.83
CA ARG A 179 1.64 17.27 -1.80
C ARG A 179 2.67 18.34 -2.18
N GLY A 180 3.79 17.95 -2.79
CA GLY A 180 4.86 18.87 -3.18
C GLY A 180 4.52 19.76 -4.38
N ARG A 181 3.49 19.43 -5.16
CA ARG A 181 3.04 20.25 -6.29
C ARG A 181 2.05 21.35 -5.91
N ASP A 182 1.49 21.28 -4.70
CA ASP A 182 0.55 22.26 -4.16
C ASP A 182 1.19 23.11 -3.03
N ALA A 183 2.52 23.03 -2.85
CA ALA A 183 3.26 23.97 -2.02
C ALA A 183 3.40 25.31 -2.77
N PRO A 184 3.01 26.45 -2.16
CA PRO A 184 3.05 27.77 -2.79
C PRO A 184 4.47 28.22 -3.16
#